data_AF-A0A815HX75-F1
#
_entry.id   AF-A0A815HX75-F1
#
_cell.length_a   1.000
_cell.length_b   1.000
_cell.length_c   1.000
_cell.angle_alpha   90.00
_cell.angle_beta   90.00
_cell.angle_gamma   90.00
#
_symmetry.space_group_name_H-M   'P 1'
#
loop_
_entity.id
_entity.type
_entity.pdbx_description
1 polymer ?
#
loop_
_entity_poly.entity_id
_entity_poly.type
_entity_poly.pdbx_seq_one_letter_code
_entity_poly.pdbx_strand_id
1 'polypeptide(L)'
;MSSHKTSYEKWHAAISNSDLQHRSTCILFSKQQQLQQVSLQQQNDECGCGCLKTSHSYEGQSKSQSNDRWNSESCLTLIEHVKSFGILYNPYESRVTKFIRCDIEISEEKLYNMIHEDRNKKPCLIISIYGGAKYFKMNERLEKEFMLGIIEAATTVGNV
;
A
#
# COMPACT_ATOMS: atom_id res chain seq x y z
N MET A 1 20.76 -21.29 -8.13
CA MET A 1 19.36 -21.05 -8.57
C MET A 1 18.29 -21.73 -7.70
N SER A 2 18.63 -22.51 -6.65
CA SER A 2 17.66 -23.25 -5.82
C SER A 2 17.11 -22.47 -4.60
N SER A 3 17.85 -21.47 -4.07
CA SER A 3 17.50 -20.79 -2.80
C SER A 3 16.37 -19.76 -2.89
N HIS A 4 16.11 -19.17 -4.06
CA HIS A 4 15.10 -18.12 -4.20
C HIS A 4 13.67 -18.66 -4.30
N LYS A 5 13.49 -19.86 -4.87
CA LYS A 5 12.17 -20.52 -4.93
C LYS A 5 11.67 -20.86 -3.52
N THR A 6 12.55 -21.38 -2.67
CA THR A 6 12.19 -21.79 -1.31
C THR A 6 11.86 -20.63 -0.38
N SER A 7 12.48 -19.45 -0.56
CA SER A 7 12.10 -18.24 0.21
C SER A 7 10.76 -17.66 -0.24
N TYR A 8 10.45 -17.67 -1.54
CA TYR A 8 9.15 -17.20 -2.01
C TYR A 8 8.01 -18.12 -1.56
N GLU A 9 8.18 -19.44 -1.69
CA GLU A 9 7.15 -20.41 -1.31
C GLU A 9 6.82 -20.33 0.19
N LYS A 10 7.84 -20.16 1.04
CA LYS A 10 7.65 -19.95 2.49
C LYS A 10 6.86 -18.68 2.79
N TRP A 11 7.28 -17.56 2.21
CA TRP A 11 6.59 -16.28 2.34
C TRP A 11 5.14 -16.34 1.86
N HIS A 12 4.95 -16.91 0.67
CA HIS A 12 3.63 -17.05 0.06
C HIS A 12 2.72 -17.91 0.93
N ALA A 13 3.23 -19.01 1.50
CA ALA A 13 2.49 -19.84 2.43
C ALA A 13 2.13 -19.10 3.73
N ALA A 14 3.07 -18.34 4.29
CA ALA A 14 2.83 -17.56 5.50
C ALA A 14 1.73 -16.50 5.29
N ILE A 15 1.81 -15.71 4.21
CA ILE A 15 0.79 -14.71 3.89
C ILE A 15 -0.55 -15.36 3.49
N SER A 16 -0.52 -16.46 2.75
CA SER A 16 -1.75 -17.18 2.38
C SER A 16 -2.49 -17.77 3.58
N ASN A 17 -1.80 -18.07 4.67
CA ASN A 17 -2.43 -18.61 5.89
C ASN A 17 -2.72 -17.52 6.95
N SER A 18 -2.45 -16.25 6.63
CA SER A 18 -2.65 -15.14 7.55
C SER A 18 -4.05 -14.54 7.45
N ASP A 19 -4.52 -13.93 8.53
CA ASP A 19 -5.76 -13.12 8.57
C ASP A 19 -5.65 -11.82 7.76
N LEU A 20 -4.67 -11.68 6.87
CA LEU A 20 -4.44 -10.48 6.05
C LEU A 20 -5.18 -10.55 4.73
N GLN A 21 -5.98 -11.59 4.53
CA GLN A 21 -6.89 -11.68 3.38
C GLN A 21 -8.11 -10.77 3.54
N HIS A 22 -8.09 -9.85 4.50
CA HIS A 22 -9.18 -8.92 4.75
C HIS A 22 -8.81 -7.53 4.24
N ARG A 23 -9.78 -6.88 3.59
CA ARG A 23 -9.62 -5.49 3.16
C ARG A 23 -10.94 -4.75 3.22
N SER A 24 -10.90 -3.56 3.78
CA SER A 24 -11.96 -2.57 3.73
C SER A 24 -12.17 -2.08 2.30
N THR A 25 -13.39 -2.23 1.80
CA THR A 25 -13.81 -1.66 0.52
C THR A 25 -15.05 -0.80 0.68
N CYS A 26 -15.17 0.21 -0.17
CA CYS A 26 -16.36 1.02 -0.26
C CYS A 26 -17.50 0.20 -0.88
N ILE A 27 -18.60 0.06 -0.15
CA ILE A 27 -19.82 -0.64 -0.57
C ILE A 27 -21.04 0.28 -0.62
N LEU A 28 -20.87 1.57 -0.36
CA LEU A 28 -21.93 2.55 -0.51
C LEU A 28 -21.44 3.64 -1.43
N PHE A 29 -22.16 3.82 -2.53
CA PHE A 29 -21.96 4.98 -3.38
C PHE A 29 -22.63 6.20 -2.74
N SER A 30 -21.79 7.11 -2.23
CA SER A 30 -22.20 8.42 -1.70
C SER A 30 -21.56 9.49 -2.58
N LYS A 31 -22.39 10.30 -3.24
CA LYS A 31 -21.88 11.49 -3.94
C LYS A 31 -21.52 12.52 -2.88
N GLN A 32 -20.26 12.89 -2.81
CA GLN A 32 -19.85 14.00 -1.97
C GLN A 32 -20.51 15.27 -2.54
N GLN A 33 -21.42 15.88 -1.79
CA GLN A 33 -21.98 17.18 -2.17
C GLN A 33 -20.83 18.18 -2.18
N GLN A 34 -20.32 18.51 -3.37
CA GLN A 34 -19.38 19.60 -3.52
C GLN A 34 -20.13 20.88 -3.16
N LEU A 35 -19.71 21.51 -2.05
CA LEU A 35 -20.14 22.86 -1.73
C LEU A 35 -19.57 23.79 -2.81
N GLN A 36 -20.45 24.13 -3.76
CA GLN A 36 -20.42 25.26 -4.69
C GLN A 36 -19.38 25.27 -5.83
N GLN A 37 -19.96 25.33 -7.04
CA GLN A 37 -19.53 26.06 -8.24
C GLN A 37 -18.23 25.62 -8.94
N VAL A 38 -18.33 24.66 -9.86
CA VAL A 38 -17.65 24.77 -11.16
C VAL A 38 -18.54 24.19 -12.27
N SER A 39 -18.58 24.94 -13.36
CA SER A 39 -19.26 24.77 -14.64
C SER A 39 -19.44 23.35 -15.17
N LEU A 40 -20.62 23.13 -15.77
CA LEU A 40 -20.94 22.19 -16.84
C LEU A 40 -19.72 21.64 -17.61
N GLN A 41 -19.19 20.48 -17.20
CA GLN A 41 -18.77 19.39 -18.08
C GLN A 41 -18.18 18.23 -17.26
N GLN A 42 -18.75 17.05 -17.51
CA GLN A 42 -18.39 15.71 -17.05
C GLN A 42 -18.92 15.26 -15.68
N GLN A 43 -19.98 14.45 -15.82
CA GLN A 43 -20.51 13.46 -14.89
C GLN A 43 -19.41 12.49 -14.43
N ASN A 44 -18.55 12.89 -13.51
CA ASN A 44 -17.75 11.90 -12.81
C ASN A 44 -18.63 11.31 -11.70
N ASP A 45 -19.12 10.09 -11.93
CA ASP A 45 -19.73 9.23 -10.92
C ASP A 45 -18.66 8.76 -9.92
N GLU A 46 -17.93 9.71 -9.34
CA GLU A 46 -16.97 9.50 -8.27
C GLU A 46 -17.70 9.49 -6.94
N CYS A 47 -17.45 8.45 -6.15
CA CYS A 47 -17.91 8.33 -4.78
C CYS A 47 -17.02 9.20 -3.87
N GLY A 48 -17.50 9.55 -2.68
CA GLY A 48 -16.69 10.20 -1.65
C GLY A 48 -15.44 9.42 -1.21
N CYS A 49 -15.33 8.13 -1.54
CA CYS A 49 -14.08 7.36 -1.39
C CYS A 49 -13.02 7.64 -2.48
N GLY A 50 -13.35 8.46 -3.49
CA GLY A 50 -12.50 8.76 -4.65
C GLY A 50 -12.50 7.68 -5.74
N CYS A 51 -13.26 6.60 -5.59
CA CYS A 51 -13.40 5.58 -6.64
C CYS A 51 -14.62 5.88 -7.53
N LEU A 52 -14.53 5.48 -8.81
CA LEU A 52 -15.66 5.49 -9.72
C LEU A 52 -16.74 4.50 -9.25
N LYS A 53 -18.01 4.79 -9.53
CA LYS A 53 -19.14 3.90 -9.24
C LYS A 53 -18.93 2.50 -9.83
N THR A 54 -18.39 2.41 -11.04
CA THR A 54 -18.06 1.15 -11.72
C THR A 54 -16.93 0.36 -11.06
N SER A 55 -16.10 1.01 -10.24
CA SER A 55 -15.00 0.37 -9.50
C SER A 55 -15.41 -0.14 -8.12
N HIS A 56 -16.67 0.05 -7.71
CA HIS A 56 -17.21 -0.55 -6.48
C HIS A 56 -17.53 -2.03 -6.70
N SER A 57 -17.55 -2.82 -5.63
CA SER A 57 -17.99 -4.22 -5.68
C SER A 57 -19.44 -4.30 -6.19
N TYR A 58 -19.86 -5.47 -6.68
CA TYR A 58 -21.26 -5.70 -7.10
C TYR A 58 -22.28 -5.30 -6.03
N GLU A 59 -21.96 -5.57 -4.76
CA GLU A 59 -22.74 -5.14 -3.60
C GLU A 59 -22.79 -3.61 -3.47
N GLY A 60 -21.67 -2.93 -3.74
CA GLY A 60 -21.61 -1.47 -3.74
C GLY A 60 -22.29 -0.80 -4.93
N GLN A 61 -22.44 -1.51 -6.04
CA GLN A 61 -23.20 -1.04 -7.20
C GLN A 61 -24.71 -1.26 -7.05
N SER A 62 -25.12 -2.29 -6.29
CA SER A 62 -26.51 -2.69 -6.11
C SER A 62 -27.22 -2.03 -4.92
N LYS A 63 -26.48 -1.52 -3.92
CA LYS A 63 -27.06 -0.73 -2.83
C LYS A 63 -27.55 0.65 -3.31
N SER A 64 -28.71 1.08 -2.80
CA SER A 64 -29.30 2.38 -3.10
C SER A 64 -28.31 3.50 -2.78
N GLN A 65 -28.13 4.42 -3.73
CA GLN A 65 -27.32 5.62 -3.54
C GLN A 65 -27.75 6.33 -2.26
N SER A 66 -26.80 6.57 -1.34
CA SER A 66 -27.05 7.41 -0.18
C SER A 66 -26.77 8.86 -0.52
N ASN A 67 -27.62 9.76 -0.04
CA ASN A 67 -27.40 11.21 -0.08
C ASN A 67 -26.58 11.71 1.12
N ASP A 68 -26.25 10.82 2.06
CA ASP A 68 -25.44 11.14 3.23
C ASP A 68 -23.99 11.39 2.82
N ARG A 69 -23.28 12.17 3.64
CA ARG A 69 -21.85 12.41 3.44
C ARG A 69 -21.07 11.11 3.68
N TRP A 70 -20.21 10.78 2.72
CA TRP A 70 -19.29 9.65 2.85
C TRP A 70 -18.48 9.71 4.14
N ASN A 71 -18.43 8.60 4.86
CA ASN A 71 -17.59 8.41 6.04
C ASN A 71 -17.13 6.94 6.12
N SER A 72 -15.95 6.71 6.68
CA SER A 72 -15.32 5.39 6.69
C SER A 72 -16.12 4.36 7.47
N GLU A 73 -16.77 4.75 8.55
CA GLU A 73 -17.51 3.86 9.45
C GLU A 73 -18.75 3.23 8.79
N SER A 74 -19.47 3.99 7.95
CA SER A 74 -20.70 3.50 7.33
C SER A 74 -20.51 3.04 5.88
N CYS A 75 -19.52 3.60 5.17
CA CYS A 75 -19.35 3.32 3.74
C CYS A 75 -18.38 2.16 3.45
N LEU A 76 -17.57 1.75 4.42
CA LEU A 76 -16.64 0.62 4.26
C LEU A 76 -17.22 -0.66 4.84
N THR A 77 -16.92 -1.79 4.19
CA THR A 77 -17.07 -3.12 4.80
C THR A 77 -15.78 -3.90 4.63
N LEU A 78 -15.52 -4.79 5.56
CA LEU A 78 -14.46 -5.78 5.43
C LEU A 78 -14.88 -6.83 4.38
N ILE A 79 -14.03 -7.06 3.39
CA ILE A 79 -14.13 -8.22 2.50
C ILE A 79 -13.07 -9.22 2.91
N GLU A 80 -13.48 -10.46 3.10
CA GLU A 80 -12.59 -11.59 3.40
C GLU A 80 -12.01 -12.21 2.12
N HIS A 81 -10.95 -13.01 2.28
CA HIS A 81 -10.33 -13.79 1.21
C HIS A 81 -9.77 -12.99 0.00
N VAL A 82 -9.43 -11.71 0.20
CA VAL A 82 -8.81 -10.87 -0.83
C VAL A 82 -7.31 -11.18 -0.94
N LYS A 83 -6.90 -11.82 -2.03
CA LYS A 83 -5.48 -12.03 -2.36
C LYS A 83 -4.85 -10.76 -2.94
N SER A 84 -4.53 -9.79 -2.09
CA SER A 84 -3.86 -8.53 -2.49
C SER A 84 -2.36 -8.50 -2.17
N PHE A 85 -1.62 -9.52 -2.58
CA PHE A 85 -0.17 -9.62 -2.40
C PHE A 85 0.48 -10.27 -3.62
N GLY A 86 1.80 -10.13 -3.77
CA GLY A 86 2.52 -10.75 -4.86
C GLY A 86 3.95 -10.25 -5.04
N ILE A 87 4.41 -10.35 -6.29
CA ILE A 87 5.74 -9.94 -6.73
C ILE A 87 5.61 -8.81 -7.76
N LEU A 88 6.42 -7.77 -7.60
CA LEU A 88 6.73 -6.81 -8.64
C LEU A 88 8.02 -7.24 -9.33
N TYR A 89 7.94 -7.41 -10.66
CA TYR A 89 9.10 -7.68 -11.50
C TYR A 89 9.52 -6.39 -12.21
N ASN A 90 10.74 -5.94 -11.95
CA ASN A 90 11.36 -4.88 -12.73
C ASN A 90 12.36 -5.53 -13.70
N PRO A 91 12.17 -5.43 -15.03
CA PRO A 91 13.06 -6.07 -16.01
C PRO A 91 14.49 -5.52 -15.98
N TYR A 92 14.72 -4.37 -15.34
CA TYR A 92 16.03 -3.74 -15.20
C TYR A 92 16.71 -4.05 -13.86
N GLU A 93 16.02 -4.71 -12.92
CA GLU A 93 16.59 -5.10 -11.63
C GLU A 93 16.68 -6.62 -11.51
N SER A 94 17.81 -7.11 -10.99
CA SER A 94 17.99 -8.53 -10.69
C SER A 94 17.25 -8.99 -9.42
N ARG A 95 16.60 -8.05 -8.72
CA ARG A 95 15.92 -8.30 -7.44
C ARG A 95 14.41 -8.37 -7.62
N VAL A 96 13.83 -9.34 -6.92
CA VAL A 96 12.38 -9.54 -6.87
C VAL A 96 11.83 -8.74 -5.70
N THR A 97 10.88 -7.85 -5.96
CA THR A 97 10.23 -7.05 -4.91
C THR A 97 8.91 -7.70 -4.51
N LYS A 98 8.78 -8.10 -3.25
CA LYS A 98 7.53 -8.63 -2.68
C LYS A 98 6.66 -7.46 -2.22
N PHE A 99 5.34 -7.53 -2.44
CA PHE A 99 4.40 -6.53 -1.96
C PHE A 99 3.19 -7.18 -1.29
N ILE A 100 2.63 -6.47 -0.32
CA ILE A 100 1.39 -6.85 0.39
C ILE A 100 0.59 -5.57 0.57
N ARG A 101 -0.69 -5.60 0.26
CA ARG A 101 -1.63 -4.56 0.62
C ARG A 101 -2.26 -4.90 1.98
N CYS A 102 -2.11 -4.00 2.94
CA CYS A 102 -2.68 -4.16 4.28
C CYS A 102 -3.89 -3.24 4.45
N ASP A 103 -4.80 -3.61 5.36
CA ASP A 103 -5.83 -2.72 5.88
C ASP A 103 -5.20 -1.65 6.81
N ILE A 104 -5.93 -0.57 7.05
CA ILE A 104 -5.55 0.50 7.97
C ILE A 104 -5.45 -0.02 9.40
N GLU A 105 -6.29 -0.99 9.78
CA GLU A 105 -6.39 -1.50 11.15
C GLU A 105 -5.40 -2.64 11.48
N ILE A 106 -4.39 -2.87 10.65
CA ILE A 106 -3.38 -3.89 10.92
C ILE A 106 -2.56 -3.54 12.18
N SER A 107 -2.45 -4.49 13.12
CA SER A 107 -1.62 -4.31 14.31
C SER A 107 -0.13 -4.26 13.96
N GLU A 108 0.64 -3.43 14.65
CA GLU A 108 2.10 -3.29 14.47
C GLU A 108 2.86 -4.62 14.61
N GLU A 109 2.46 -5.46 15.58
CA GLU A 109 3.09 -6.77 15.81
C GLU A 109 2.95 -7.70 14.61
N LYS A 110 1.74 -7.79 14.04
CA LYS A 110 1.50 -8.56 12.81
C LYS A 110 2.36 -8.03 11.66
N LEU A 111 2.40 -6.72 11.46
CA LEU A 111 3.22 -6.09 10.41
C LEU A 111 4.72 -6.36 10.62
N TYR A 112 5.20 -6.26 11.86
CA TYR A 112 6.60 -6.54 12.20
C TYR A 112 6.96 -7.99 11.88
N ASN A 113 6.14 -8.95 12.32
CA ASN A 113 6.38 -10.37 12.09
C ASN A 113 6.45 -10.68 10.60
N MET A 114 5.54 -10.13 9.78
CA MET A 114 5.58 -10.31 8.32
C MET A 114 6.85 -9.79 7.65
N ILE A 115 7.32 -8.61 8.05
CA ILE A 115 8.54 -8.01 7.48
C ILE A 115 9.78 -8.86 7.80
N HIS A 116 9.74 -9.58 8.93
CA HIS A 116 10.86 -10.33 9.48
C HIS A 116 10.78 -11.85 9.26
N GLU A 117 9.64 -12.41 8.86
CA GLU A 117 9.44 -13.86 8.65
C GLU A 117 10.48 -14.49 7.71
N ASP A 118 10.94 -13.74 6.70
CA ASP A 118 11.97 -14.19 5.76
C ASP A 118 13.39 -13.68 6.07
N ARG A 119 13.56 -12.87 7.13
CA ARG A 119 14.84 -12.21 7.40
C ARG A 119 15.55 -12.89 8.55
N ASN A 120 16.71 -13.47 8.24
CA ASN A 120 17.59 -14.11 9.22
C ASN A 120 18.22 -13.11 10.23
N LYS A 121 18.13 -11.80 10.00
CA LYS A 121 18.70 -10.76 10.87
C LYS A 121 17.70 -9.63 11.12
N LYS A 122 17.55 -9.27 12.39
CA LYS A 122 16.85 -8.04 12.81
C LYS A 122 17.67 -6.81 12.39
N PRO A 123 17.06 -5.75 11.84
CA PRO A 123 17.78 -4.52 11.55
C PRO A 123 18.29 -3.88 12.85
N CYS A 124 19.56 -3.49 12.85
CA CYS A 124 20.21 -2.76 13.94
C CYS A 124 20.11 -1.22 13.78
N LEU A 125 19.65 -0.75 12.62
CA LEU A 125 19.39 0.65 12.32
C LEU A 125 18.14 0.76 11.43
N ILE A 126 17.26 1.72 11.75
CA ILE A 126 16.10 2.09 10.94
C ILE A 126 16.29 3.55 10.53
N ILE A 127 16.37 3.80 9.22
CA ILE A 127 16.42 5.14 8.64
C ILE A 127 15.06 5.42 8.02
N SER A 128 14.40 6.50 8.47
CA SER A 128 13.14 6.96 7.89
C SER A 128 13.38 8.27 7.15
N ILE A 129 13.07 8.29 5.85
CA ILE A 129 13.24 9.44 4.98
C ILE A 129 11.86 9.90 4.54
N TYR A 130 11.51 11.13 4.88
CA TYR A 130 10.25 11.76 4.49
C TYR A 130 10.50 12.86 3.46
N GLY A 131 9.55 13.03 2.54
CA GLY A 131 9.61 14.04 1.49
C GLY A 131 8.20 14.44 1.03
N GLY A 132 8.13 15.39 0.11
CA GLY A 132 6.87 15.81 -0.51
C GLY A 132 6.55 14.99 -1.77
N ALA A 133 5.27 14.94 -2.15
CA ALA A 133 4.83 14.37 -3.42
C ALA A 133 5.18 15.23 -4.65
N LYS A 134 5.74 16.42 -4.44
CA LYS A 134 6.19 17.34 -5.49
C LYS A 134 7.68 17.17 -5.72
N TYR A 135 8.09 17.20 -6.98
CA TYR A 135 9.49 17.23 -7.36
C TYR A 135 10.19 18.43 -6.71
N PHE A 136 11.28 18.16 -5.99
CA PHE A 136 12.20 19.17 -5.51
C PHE A 136 13.57 18.93 -6.15
N LYS A 137 14.28 20.00 -6.46
CA LYS A 137 15.64 19.92 -7.02
C LYS A 137 16.65 20.29 -5.94
N MET A 138 17.65 19.45 -5.76
CA MET A 138 18.84 19.77 -4.97
C MET A 138 19.92 20.31 -5.89
N ASN A 139 20.90 21.02 -5.33
CA ASN A 139 22.14 21.25 -6.06
C ASN A 139 22.94 19.94 -6.13
N GLU A 140 23.74 19.79 -7.18
CA GLU A 140 24.46 18.53 -7.49
C GLU A 140 25.38 18.08 -6.34
N ARG A 141 26.02 19.03 -5.66
CA ARG A 141 26.91 18.73 -4.53
C ARG A 141 26.12 18.13 -3.37
N LEU A 142 25.00 18.73 -2.99
CA LEU A 142 24.17 18.27 -1.88
C LEU A 142 23.56 16.90 -2.17
N GLU A 143 23.07 16.70 -3.39
CA GLU A 143 22.53 15.41 -3.82
C GLU A 143 23.59 14.30 -3.72
N LYS A 144 24.81 14.58 -4.20
CA LYS A 144 25.92 13.63 -4.13
C LYS A 144 26.28 13.27 -2.69
N GLU A 145 26.51 14.26 -1.83
CA GLU A 145 26.90 14.01 -0.43
C GLU A 145 25.79 13.30 0.35
N PHE A 146 24.53 13.66 0.10
CA PHE A 146 23.37 13.00 0.72
C PHE A 146 23.29 11.52 0.32
N MET A 147 23.41 11.20 -0.97
CA MET A 147 23.38 9.82 -1.46
C MET A 147 24.54 8.99 -0.90
N LEU A 148 25.76 9.54 -0.87
CA LEU A 148 26.93 8.86 -0.31
C LEU A 148 26.75 8.55 1.17
N GLY A 149 26.31 9.52 1.97
CA GLY A 149 26.11 9.33 3.40
C GLY A 149 25.06 8.26 3.73
N ILE A 150 23.97 8.18 2.97
CA ILE A 150 22.94 7.14 3.17
C ILE A 150 23.48 5.74 2.84
N ILE A 151 24.22 5.62 1.73
CA ILE A 151 24.82 4.33 1.33
C ILE A 151 25.84 3.88 2.38
N GLU A 152 26.71 4.80 2.84
CA GLU A 152 27.72 4.50 3.85
C GLU A 152 27.09 4.04 5.17
N ALA A 153 26.07 4.75 5.66
CA ALA A 153 25.36 4.36 6.87
C ALA A 153 24.71 2.98 6.75
N ALA A 154 24.01 2.71 5.63
CA ALA A 154 23.33 1.44 5.41
C ALA A 154 24.30 0.25 5.26
N THR A 155 25.45 0.46 4.62
CA THR A 155 26.46 -0.59 4.39
C THR A 155 27.32 -0.87 5.60
N THR A 156 27.68 0.16 6.38
CA THR A 156 28.51 0.01 7.58
C THR A 156 27.76 -0.75 8.67
N VAL A 157 26.50 -0.41 8.90
CA VAL A 157 25.71 -0.94 10.02
C VAL A 157 25.17 -2.34 9.73
N GLY A 158 24.94 -2.69 8.45
CA GLY A 158 24.47 -4.01 8.03
C GLY A 158 25.54 -5.12 7.97
N ASN A 159 26.82 -4.78 8.10
CA ASN A 159 27.94 -5.73 8.07
C ASN A 159 28.35 -6.26 9.45
N VAL A 160 27.65 -5.83 10.52
CA VAL A 160 27.81 -6.33 11.89
C VAL A 160 26.86 -7.51 12.14
#